data_AF-A0A352VGR4-F1
#
_entry.id   AF-A0A352VGR4-F1
#
_cell.length_a   1.000
_cell.length_b   1.000
_cell.length_c   1.000
_cell.angle_alpha   90.00
_cell.angle_beta   90.00
_cell.angle_gamma   90.00
#
_symmetry.space_group_name_H-M   'P 1'
#
loop_
_entity.id
_entity.type
_entity.pdbx_description
1 polymer ?
#
loop_
_entity_poly.entity_id
_entity_poly.type
_entity_poly.pdbx_seq_one_letter_code
_entity_poly.pdbx_strand_id
1 'polypeptide(L)'
;MTDTLLATLAIIDSYLWGPWTMAFLAGVAVFFTVTSGVFQLTGFRYILRSTVGCFAASADRSARQQLTPFQAAATSLAGTVGMGNMAGVAVSEAIKQGMALRRSTPSSCRGPSP
;
A
#
# COMPACT_ATOMS: atom_id res chain seq x y z
N MET A 1 -34.40 4.13 3.17
CA MET A 1 -33.69 5.18 2.40
C MET A 1 -32.17 5.09 2.59
N THR A 2 -31.69 4.74 3.78
CA THR A 2 -30.28 4.41 4.02
C THR A 2 -29.84 3.12 3.32
N ASP A 3 -30.71 2.12 3.20
CA ASP A 3 -30.40 0.82 2.59
C ASP A 3 -30.05 0.93 1.10
N THR A 4 -30.77 1.78 0.37
CA THR A 4 -30.48 2.09 -1.05
C THR A 4 -29.15 2.82 -1.20
N LEU A 5 -28.79 3.67 -0.23
CA LEU A 5 -27.51 4.38 -0.22
C LEU A 5 -26.36 3.42 0.05
N LEU A 6 -26.50 2.56 1.06
CA LEU A 6 -25.52 1.51 1.37
C LEU A 6 -25.35 0.52 0.21
N ALA A 7 -26.44 0.11 -0.44
CA ALA A 7 -26.38 -0.78 -1.61
C ALA A 7 -25.62 -0.13 -2.78
N THR A 8 -25.85 1.16 -3.02
CA THR A 8 -25.14 1.90 -4.07
C THR A 8 -23.65 2.04 -3.75
N LEU A 9 -23.31 2.36 -2.50
CA LEU A 9 -21.93 2.44 -2.04
C LEU A 9 -21.21 1.09 -2.12
N ALA A 10 -21.87 -0.01 -1.76
CA ALA A 10 -21.29 -1.35 -1.83
C ALA A 10 -20.93 -1.76 -3.27
N ILE A 11 -21.75 -1.38 -4.26
CA ILE A 11 -21.46 -1.64 -5.68
C ILE A 11 -20.21 -0.86 -6.10
N ILE A 12 -20.12 0.42 -5.74
CA ILE A 12 -18.97 1.27 -6.08
C ILE A 12 -17.70 0.75 -5.39
N ASP A 13 -17.80 0.39 -4.11
CA ASP A 13 -16.69 -0.15 -3.33
C ASP A 13 -16.14 -1.44 -3.93
N SER A 14 -17.03 -2.36 -4.34
CA SER A 14 -16.62 -3.62 -5.00
C SER A 14 -15.88 -3.42 -6.33
N TYR A 15 -16.19 -2.32 -7.04
CA TYR A 15 -15.52 -1.96 -8.28
C TYR A 15 -14.17 -1.28 -8.02
N LEU A 16 -14.11 -0.41 -7.00
CA LEU A 16 -12.91 0.36 -6.65
C LEU A 16 -11.86 -0.49 -5.92
N TRP A 17 -12.27 -1.43 -5.08
CA TRP A 17 -11.41 -2.39 -4.37
C TRP A 17 -11.33 -3.76 -5.06
N GLY A 18 -11.89 -3.85 -6.27
CA GLY A 18 -11.89 -5.08 -7.05
C GLY A 18 -10.51 -5.53 -7.53
N PRO A 19 -10.40 -6.76 -8.06
CA PRO A 19 -9.13 -7.32 -8.54
C PRO A 19 -8.48 -6.47 -9.64
N TRP A 20 -9.29 -5.74 -10.42
CA TRP A 20 -8.81 -4.91 -11.52
C TRP A 20 -7.99 -3.72 -11.05
N THR A 21 -8.47 -2.97 -10.05
CA THR A 21 -7.75 -1.79 -9.52
C THR A 21 -6.49 -2.22 -8.78
N MET A 22 -6.53 -3.34 -8.06
CA MET A 22 -5.35 -3.94 -7.41
C MET A 22 -4.29 -4.37 -8.43
N ALA A 23 -4.70 -5.04 -9.51
CA ALA A 23 -3.80 -5.44 -10.59
C ALA A 23 -3.23 -4.23 -11.32
N PHE A 24 -4.03 -3.20 -11.58
CA PHE A 24 -3.58 -1.95 -12.19
C PHE A 24 -2.55 -1.24 -11.31
N LEU A 25 -2.82 -1.10 -10.01
CA LEU A 25 -1.92 -0.43 -9.07
C LEU A 25 -0.59 -1.20 -8.93
N ALA A 26 -0.65 -2.52 -8.84
CA ALA A 26 0.54 -3.38 -8.86
C ALA A 26 1.31 -3.24 -10.19
N GLY A 27 0.59 -3.19 -11.31
CA GLY A 27 1.18 -2.96 -12.64
C GLY A 27 1.89 -1.62 -12.74
N VAL A 28 1.29 -0.53 -12.26
CA VAL A 28 1.92 0.80 -12.19
C VAL A 28 3.15 0.77 -11.28
N ALA A 29 3.07 0.10 -10.12
CA ALA A 29 4.21 -0.04 -9.21
C ALA A 29 5.39 -0.78 -9.87
N VAL A 30 5.13 -1.86 -10.59
CA VAL A 30 6.16 -2.60 -11.35
C VAL A 30 6.69 -1.76 -12.50
N PHE A 31 5.80 -1.11 -13.27
CA PHE A 31 6.19 -0.24 -14.38
C PHE A 31 7.09 0.92 -13.92
N PHE A 32 6.74 1.55 -12.80
CA PHE A 32 7.55 2.60 -12.19
C PHE A 32 8.90 2.06 -11.68
N THR A 33 8.92 0.88 -11.07
CA THR A 33 10.15 0.21 -10.62
C THR A 33 11.11 -0.08 -11.77
N VAL A 34 10.59 -0.58 -12.89
CA VAL A 34 11.37 -0.86 -14.11
C VAL A 34 11.87 0.43 -14.75
N THR A 35 11.01 1.45 -14.87
CA THR A 35 11.36 2.75 -15.45
C THR A 35 12.38 3.52 -14.60
N SER A 36 12.34 3.36 -13.27
CA SER A 36 13.28 3.99 -12.34
C SER A 36 14.68 3.36 -12.37
N GLY A 37 14.91 2.28 -13.13
CA GLY A 37 16.25 1.84 -13.53
C GLY A 37 17.21 1.58 -12.37
N VAL A 38 16.73 1.01 -11.26
CA VAL A 38 17.55 0.71 -10.06
C VAL A 38 18.14 1.98 -9.39
N PHE A 39 17.62 3.16 -9.69
CA PHE A 39 18.05 4.44 -9.08
C PHE A 39 17.73 4.53 -7.57
N GLN A 40 16.87 3.64 -7.06
CA GLN A 40 16.53 3.54 -5.63
C GLN A 40 17.75 3.15 -4.76
N LEU A 41 18.72 2.38 -5.28
CA LEU A 41 19.90 1.94 -4.51
C LEU A 41 21.10 2.91 -4.66
N THR A 42 21.28 3.53 -5.82
CA THR A 42 22.39 4.48 -6.09
C THR A 42 22.02 5.93 -5.74
N GLY A 43 20.77 6.35 -5.95
CA GLY A 43 20.26 7.69 -5.63
C GLY A 43 20.08 7.94 -4.13
N PHE A 44 19.66 6.94 -3.35
CA PHE A 44 19.55 7.04 -1.88
C PHE A 44 20.90 7.36 -1.23
N ARG A 45 22.00 6.80 -1.75
CA ARG A 45 23.36 7.06 -1.26
C ARG A 45 23.85 8.47 -1.61
N TYR A 46 23.50 8.99 -2.79
CA TYR A 46 23.82 10.36 -3.21
C TYR A 46 23.00 11.39 -2.42
N ILE A 47 21.69 11.16 -2.24
CA ILE A 47 20.79 12.03 -1.48
C ILE A 47 21.15 12.02 0.00
N LEU A 48 21.42 10.87 0.63
CA LEU A 48 21.91 10.83 2.01
C LEU A 48 23.20 11.62 2.19
N ARG A 49 24.14 11.54 1.24
CA ARG A 49 25.41 12.27 1.32
C ARG A 49 25.23 13.78 1.13
N SER A 50 24.33 14.21 0.25
CA SER A 50 23.96 15.61 0.08
C SER A 50 23.09 16.16 1.22
N THR A 51 22.18 15.37 1.79
CA THR A 51 21.31 15.78 2.90
C THR A 51 22.09 15.85 4.21
N VAL A 52 22.90 14.84 4.55
CA VAL A 52 23.75 14.84 5.75
C VAL A 52 24.87 15.89 5.65
N GLY A 53 25.42 16.12 4.45
CA GLY A 53 26.39 17.20 4.23
C GLY A 53 25.79 18.61 4.33
N CYS A 54 24.51 18.78 3.97
CA CYS A 54 23.80 20.06 4.06
C CYS A 54 23.25 20.35 5.47
N PHE A 55 23.06 19.33 6.31
CA PHE A 55 22.77 19.51 7.75
C PHE A 55 23.87 20.29 8.48
N ALA A 56 25.12 20.21 8.02
CA ALA A 56 26.24 20.98 8.57
C ALA A 56 26.34 22.42 8.01
N ALA A 57 25.69 22.74 6.89
CA ALA A 57 25.86 24.01 6.17
C ALA A 57 24.60 24.90 6.09
N SER A 58 23.41 24.38 6.41
CA SER A 58 22.14 25.12 6.26
C SER A 58 21.55 25.67 7.57
N ALA A 59 22.39 26.02 8.54
CA ALA A 59 21.96 26.80 9.71
C ALA A 59 21.42 28.19 9.34
N ASP A 60 21.51 28.61 8.06
CA ASP A 60 21.20 29.97 7.60
C ASP A 60 20.16 30.02 6.45
N ARG A 61 19.03 29.32 6.58
CA ARG A 61 17.81 29.70 5.83
C ARG A 61 16.60 29.75 6.73
N SER A 62 16.49 30.89 7.39
CA SER A 62 15.27 31.42 7.98
C SER A 62 14.15 31.51 6.92
N ALA A 63 13.00 30.88 7.18
CA ALA A 63 11.64 31.39 6.95
C ALA A 63 10.61 30.27 6.68
N ARG A 64 9.57 30.25 7.54
CA ARG A 64 8.30 29.49 7.47
C ARG A 64 8.40 27.97 7.63
N GLN A 65 7.93 27.46 8.78
CA GLN A 65 7.14 26.22 8.97
C GLN A 65 7.45 24.94 8.13
N GLN A 66 8.60 24.84 7.47
CA GLN A 66 8.95 23.73 6.61
C GLN A 66 9.69 22.69 7.46
N LEU A 67 9.03 21.56 7.69
CA LEU A 67 9.62 20.37 8.31
C LEU A 67 10.99 20.10 7.65
N THR A 68 12.00 19.77 8.45
CA THR A 68 13.33 19.43 7.90
C THR A 68 13.19 18.32 6.86
N PRO A 69 14.02 18.26 5.81
CA PRO A 69 13.92 17.20 4.78
C PRO A 69 13.91 15.79 5.38
N PHE A 70 14.59 15.60 6.53
CA PHE A 70 14.53 14.36 7.30
C PHE A 70 13.18 14.15 8.01
N GLN A 71 12.63 15.19 8.63
CA GLN A 71 11.32 15.12 9.29
C GLN A 71 10.18 14.89 8.30
N ALA A 72 10.20 15.53 7.13
CA ALA A 72 9.23 15.28 6.06
C ALA A 72 9.31 13.82 5.55
N ALA A 73 10.52 13.28 5.37
CA ALA A 73 10.73 11.89 4.99
C ALA A 73 10.30 10.90 6.10
N ALA A 74 10.60 11.21 7.37
CA ALA A 74 10.20 10.39 8.50
C ALA A 74 8.68 10.32 8.64
N THR A 75 7.96 11.43 8.41
CA THR A 75 6.49 11.47 8.42
C THR A 75 5.88 10.65 7.28
N SER A 76 6.40 10.76 6.06
CA SER A 76 5.88 9.99 4.92
C SER A 76 6.16 8.48 5.07
N LEU A 77 7.33 8.11 5.60
CA LEU A 77 7.68 6.72 5.92
C LEU A 77 6.84 6.18 7.08
N ALA A 78 6.61 6.96 8.14
CA ALA A 78 5.79 6.55 9.26
C ALA A 78 4.34 6.22 8.81
N GLY A 79 3.77 7.03 7.92
CA GLY A 79 2.43 6.79 7.37
C GLY A 79 2.33 5.54 6.49
N THR A 80 3.33 5.30 5.64
CA THR A 80 3.31 4.19 4.67
C THR A 80 3.73 2.85 5.27
N VAL A 81 4.79 2.82 6.10
CA VAL A 81 5.27 1.59 6.76
C VAL A 81 4.26 1.07 7.78
N GLY A 82 3.58 1.98 8.51
CA GLY A 82 2.55 1.62 9.49
C GLY A 82 1.34 0.94 8.87
N MET A 83 0.80 1.47 7.77
CA MET A 83 -0.33 0.84 7.07
C MET A 83 0.07 -0.41 6.28
N GLY A 84 1.25 -0.43 5.64
CA GLY A 84 1.68 -1.55 4.80
C GLY A 84 1.85 -2.87 5.57
N ASN A 85 2.49 -2.83 6.75
CA ASN A 85 2.68 -4.04 7.57
C ASN A 85 1.36 -4.56 8.14
N MET A 86 0.46 -3.67 8.57
CA MET A 86 -0.85 -4.04 9.10
C MET A 86 -1.75 -4.66 8.01
N ALA A 87 -1.79 -4.04 6.83
CA ALA A 87 -2.56 -4.56 5.69
C ALA A 87 -2.04 -5.92 5.21
N GLY A 88 -0.72 -6.13 5.19
CA GLY A 88 -0.12 -7.41 4.79
C GLY A 88 -0.51 -8.56 5.71
N VAL A 89 -0.47 -8.36 7.03
CA VAL A 89 -0.90 -9.38 7.99
C VAL A 89 -2.40 -9.67 7.83
N ALA A 90 -3.24 -8.64 7.71
CA ALA A 90 -4.67 -8.81 7.52
C ALA A 90 -5.01 -9.62 6.25
N VAL A 91 -4.36 -9.32 5.12
CA VAL A 91 -4.54 -10.05 3.86
C VAL A 91 -4.06 -11.49 3.98
N SER A 92 -2.94 -11.73 4.67
CA SER A 92 -2.40 -13.09 4.85
C SER A 92 -3.35 -13.99 5.64
N GLU A 93 -3.98 -13.45 6.70
CA GLU A 93 -4.95 -14.20 7.49
C GLU A 93 -6.29 -14.35 6.75
N ALA A 94 -6.74 -13.33 6.01
CA ALA A 94 -7.95 -13.44 5.18
C ALA A 94 -7.82 -14.53 4.11
N ILE A 95 -6.67 -14.62 3.42
CA ILE A 95 -6.40 -15.67 2.43
C ILE A 95 -6.34 -17.05 3.10
N LYS A 96 -5.66 -17.16 4.25
CA LYS A 96 -5.62 -18.41 5.03
C LYS A 96 -7.01 -18.87 5.43
N GLN A 97 -7.85 -17.98 5.95
CA GLN A 97 -9.22 -18.31 6.39
C GLN A 97 -10.11 -18.71 5.21
N GLY A 98 -10.00 -18.02 4.07
CA GLY A 98 -10.68 -18.40 2.84
C GLY A 98 -10.26 -19.79 2.34
N MET A 99 -8.96 -20.12 2.42
CA MET A 99 -8.46 -21.44 2.06
C MET A 99 -8.82 -22.53 3.09
N ALA A 100 -8.88 -22.19 4.37
CA ALA A 100 -9.32 -23.09 5.44
C ALA A 100 -10.80 -23.44 5.28
N LEU A 101 -11.68 -22.46 5.01
CA LEU A 101 -13.11 -22.66 4.72
C LEU A 101 -13.33 -23.52 3.46
N ARG A 102 -12.46 -23.41 2.46
CA ARG A 102 -12.50 -24.24 1.25
C ARG A 102 -12.04 -25.69 1.47
N ARG A 103 -11.29 -25.97 2.54
CA ARG A 103 -10.91 -27.34 2.97
C ARG A 103 -11.93 -27.96 3.91
N SER A 104 -12.63 -27.15 4.71
CA SER A 104 -13.68 -27.62 5.62
C SER A 104 -15.06 -27.70 4.97
N THR A 105 -15.23 -27.28 3.71
CA THR A 105 -16.37 -27.72 2.89
C THR A 105 -16.13 -29.17 2.50
N PRO A 106 -16.76 -30.15 3.16
CA PRO A 106 -16.65 -31.52 2.74
C PRO A 106 -17.37 -31.61 1.39
N SER A 107 -16.95 -32.58 0.61
CA SER A 107 -17.61 -33.12 -0.58
C SER A 107 -19.03 -33.65 -0.34
N SER A 108 -19.86 -32.98 0.47
CA SER A 108 -21.21 -33.38 0.86
C SER A 108 -22.32 -32.66 0.05
N CYS A 109 -21.99 -32.09 -1.10
CA CYS A 109 -22.96 -31.66 -2.11
C CYS A 109 -22.54 -32.13 -3.51
N ARG A 110 -22.14 -33.40 -3.64
CA ARG A 110 -22.12 -34.09 -4.93
C ARG A 110 -22.82 -35.45 -4.78
N GLY A 111 -24.15 -35.40 -4.83
CA GLY A 111 -25.08 -36.54 -4.90
C GLY A 111 -26.49 -36.03 -5.28
N PRO A 112 -27.29 -36.78 -6.07
CA PRO A 112 -28.23 -36.21 -7.05
C PRO A 112 -29.69 -36.09 -6.55
N SER A 113 -30.39 -35.03 -7.00
CA SER A 113 -31.86 -34.92 -7.23
C SER A 113 -32.79 -35.23 -6.02
N PRO A 114 -34.12 -34.96 -6.00
CA PRO A 114 -35.12 -34.85 -7.07
C PRO A 114 -35.21 -33.48 -7.77
#